data_AF-A0A8H7DY05-F1
#
_entry.id   AF-A0A8H7DY05-F1
#
_cell.length_a   1.000
_cell.length_b   1.000
_cell.length_c   1.000
_cell.angle_alpha   90.00
_cell.angle_beta   90.00
_cell.angle_gamma   90.00
#
_symmetry.space_group_name_H-M   'P 1'
#
loop_
_entity.id
_entity.type
_entity.pdbx_description
1 polymer ?
#
loop_
_entity_poly.entity_id
_entity_poly.type
_entity_poly.pdbx_seq_one_letter_code
_entity_poly.pdbx_strand_id
1 'polypeptide(L)'
;MSQPRYVHYNPPNAHASPPVNTTTIAPQDTTKQPPPHVQQPQQTQQHQQPQSNNGANVGTSVPLIATGDWTKDLVHLAKTAELKKHALTLQLHTAHILSAHATLEQKNKAIQDVREQKNKLESERNKLINSLREINEDRDKADLMEVSLSKECTDLRQKISDLTDGEYTIAKQDVDRLRQELGQPPLPSLQSTLDDKSSQYLNDRRLNGNESISSANNSKRGPGDLLQMDAPPAKRPRGRPKGSRNKGKDPTATIAA
;
A
#
# COMPACT_ATOMS: atom_id res chain seq x y z
N MET A 1 40.63 -24.59 15.63
CA MET A 1 39.56 -23.72 16.18
C MET A 1 39.75 -22.33 15.61
N SER A 2 39.00 -21.97 14.57
CA SER A 2 39.06 -20.65 13.94
C SER A 2 37.80 -19.87 14.30
N GLN A 3 37.97 -18.70 14.91
CA GLN A 3 36.87 -17.77 15.25
C GLN A 3 36.49 -16.95 14.00
N PRO A 4 35.20 -16.72 13.72
CA PRO A 4 34.79 -15.85 12.63
C PRO A 4 34.92 -14.37 13.04
N ARG A 5 35.61 -13.58 12.21
CA ARG A 5 35.70 -12.10 12.30
C ARG A 5 34.37 -11.49 11.83
N TYR A 6 33.70 -10.78 12.72
CA TYR A 6 32.51 -9.98 12.41
C TYR A 6 32.92 -8.69 11.69
N VAL A 7 32.40 -8.44 10.49
CA VAL A 7 32.62 -7.20 9.73
C VAL A 7 31.42 -6.29 9.93
N HIS A 8 31.62 -5.19 10.67
CA HIS A 8 30.62 -4.16 10.89
C HIS A 8 30.65 -3.18 9.71
N TYR A 9 29.57 -3.12 8.92
CA TYR A 9 29.45 -2.21 7.79
C TYR A 9 28.82 -0.89 8.24
N ASN A 10 29.57 0.20 8.14
CA ASN A 10 29.13 1.54 8.51
C ASN A 10 28.85 2.35 7.23
N PRO A 11 27.60 2.77 6.94
CA PRO A 11 27.30 3.57 5.75
C PRO A 11 27.81 5.01 5.89
N PRO A 12 28.30 5.64 4.81
CA PRO A 12 28.81 7.00 4.86
C PRO A 12 27.66 8.01 5.02
N ASN A 13 27.79 8.83 6.06
CA ASN A 13 26.93 9.95 6.39
C ASN A 13 27.16 11.10 5.38
N ALA A 14 26.18 11.36 4.51
CA ALA A 14 26.21 12.51 3.60
C ALA A 14 25.33 13.63 4.19
N HIS A 15 25.96 14.53 4.93
CA HIS A 15 25.44 15.87 5.15
C HIS A 15 25.72 16.71 3.90
N ALA A 16 24.67 17.09 3.17
CA ALA A 16 24.72 18.19 2.21
C ALA A 16 23.34 18.85 2.12
N SER A 17 23.20 20.01 2.76
CA SER A 17 22.07 20.93 2.61
C SER A 17 22.16 21.66 1.26
N PRO A 18 21.06 21.89 0.53
CA PRO A 18 21.03 22.90 -0.52
C PRO A 18 20.41 24.23 -0.03
N PRO A 19 20.81 25.37 -0.61
CA PRO A 19 20.33 26.70 -0.22
C PRO A 19 18.98 27.05 -0.85
N VAL A 20 18.30 27.97 -0.18
CA VAL A 20 17.06 28.64 -0.57
C VAL A 20 17.38 29.66 -1.66
N ASN A 21 16.58 29.71 -2.74
CA ASN A 21 16.39 30.94 -3.53
C ASN A 21 15.06 30.93 -4.29
N THR A 22 14.53 32.14 -4.39
CA THR A 22 13.18 32.56 -4.72
C THR A 22 12.96 32.79 -6.22
N THR A 23 11.67 32.83 -6.59
CA THR A 23 11.08 33.50 -7.78
C THR A 23 10.99 32.67 -9.06
N THR A 24 9.76 32.31 -9.46
CA THR A 24 9.22 32.45 -10.84
C THR A 24 7.69 32.24 -10.82
N ILE A 25 6.99 33.10 -11.56
CA ILE A 25 5.54 33.30 -11.62
C ILE A 25 4.99 32.73 -12.95
N ALA A 26 3.82 32.07 -12.87
CA ALA A 26 2.71 31.89 -13.86
C ALA A 26 2.85 30.90 -15.06
N PRO A 27 1.75 30.48 -15.76
CA PRO A 27 0.29 30.55 -15.48
C PRO A 27 -0.54 29.23 -15.68
N GLN A 28 -1.75 29.22 -15.07
CA GLN A 28 -3.06 28.66 -15.49
C GLN A 28 -3.17 27.26 -16.16
N ASP A 29 -4.00 26.37 -15.59
CA ASP A 29 -5.20 25.91 -16.31
C ASP A 29 -6.35 25.47 -15.40
N THR A 30 -7.56 25.66 -15.92
CA THR A 30 -8.87 25.74 -15.26
C THR A 30 -9.56 24.38 -15.12
N THR A 31 -10.17 24.09 -13.98
CA THR A 31 -11.38 23.23 -13.94
C THR A 31 -12.33 23.65 -12.81
N LYS A 32 -13.61 23.70 -13.19
CA LYS A 32 -14.75 24.39 -12.57
C LYS A 32 -15.37 23.61 -11.41
N GLN A 33 -15.80 24.28 -10.33
CA GLN A 33 -17.17 24.19 -9.76
C GLN A 33 -17.38 25.19 -8.60
N PRO A 34 -18.64 25.62 -8.33
CA PRO A 34 -18.95 26.88 -7.65
C PRO A 34 -19.04 26.76 -6.12
N PRO A 35 -18.78 27.84 -5.35
CA PRO A 35 -19.08 27.88 -3.92
C PRO A 35 -20.55 28.24 -3.66
N PRO A 36 -21.25 27.59 -2.71
CA PRO A 36 -22.51 28.07 -2.18
C PRO A 36 -22.27 29.19 -1.15
N HIS A 37 -23.24 30.11 -1.15
CA HIS A 37 -23.33 31.31 -0.33
C HIS A 37 -23.27 31.03 1.17
N VAL A 38 -22.44 31.79 1.90
CA VAL A 38 -22.60 32.02 3.34
C VAL A 38 -22.89 33.50 3.58
N GLN A 39 -24.06 33.73 4.15
CA GLN A 39 -24.63 35.01 4.53
C GLN A 39 -23.76 35.72 5.57
N GLN A 40 -23.40 36.97 5.29
CA GLN A 40 -23.03 37.95 6.30
C GLN A 40 -24.31 38.63 6.82
N PRO A 41 -24.51 38.75 8.14
CA PRO A 41 -25.45 39.71 8.69
C PRO A 41 -24.89 41.13 8.51
N GLN A 42 -25.63 41.90 7.73
CA GLN A 42 -25.59 43.36 7.66
C GLN A 42 -25.81 43.94 9.07
N GLN A 43 -24.89 44.77 9.55
CA GLN A 43 -25.23 45.81 10.51
C GLN A 43 -24.90 47.17 9.88
N THR A 44 -25.97 47.91 9.63
CA THR A 44 -26.01 49.32 9.24
C THR A 44 -25.45 50.19 10.37
N GLN A 45 -24.32 50.86 10.13
CA GLN A 45 -23.96 52.06 10.87
C GLN A 45 -23.90 53.24 9.91
N GLN A 46 -24.93 54.09 10.04
CA GLN A 46 -25.01 55.42 9.46
C GLN A 46 -23.78 56.22 9.85
N HIS A 47 -23.00 56.64 8.86
CA HIS A 47 -22.11 57.79 8.97
C HIS A 47 -22.76 58.93 8.16
N GLN A 48 -23.41 59.86 8.86
CA GLN A 48 -23.73 61.16 8.29
C GLN A 48 -22.46 62.02 8.35
N GLN A 49 -21.92 62.32 7.18
CA GLN A 49 -20.97 63.41 6.95
C GLN A 49 -21.77 64.72 6.82
N PRO A 50 -21.39 65.80 7.53
CA PRO A 50 -21.84 67.14 7.16
C PRO A 50 -20.96 67.65 6.01
N GLN A 51 -21.55 67.73 4.81
CA GLN A 51 -20.99 68.47 3.70
C GLN A 51 -21.57 69.88 3.67
N SER A 52 -20.64 70.83 3.66
CA SER A 52 -20.83 72.27 3.59
C SER A 52 -21.58 72.69 2.34
N ASN A 53 -22.53 73.63 2.48
CA ASN A 53 -22.85 74.54 1.38
C ASN A 53 -23.15 75.94 1.91
N ASN A 54 -22.47 76.90 1.29
CA ASN A 54 -22.45 78.33 1.55
C ASN A 54 -23.81 79.00 1.33
N GLY A 55 -24.06 80.04 2.13
CA GLY A 55 -24.73 81.25 1.64
C GLY A 55 -25.94 81.72 2.45
N ALA A 56 -25.72 82.56 3.46
CA ALA A 56 -26.45 83.82 3.63
C ALA A 56 -25.86 84.63 4.79
N ASN A 57 -25.34 85.78 4.42
CA ASN A 57 -24.82 86.87 5.21
C ASN A 57 -25.95 87.56 6.01
N VAL A 58 -25.91 87.56 7.34
CA VAL A 58 -26.49 88.63 8.18
C VAL A 58 -25.61 88.81 9.41
N GLY A 59 -25.01 89.99 9.53
CA GLY A 59 -24.14 90.36 10.62
C GLY A 59 -24.86 90.48 11.95
N THR A 60 -24.15 90.10 13.02
CA THR A 60 -24.19 90.82 14.29
C THR A 60 -22.92 90.45 15.05
N SER A 61 -22.00 91.41 15.11
CA SER A 61 -20.78 91.37 15.90
C SER A 61 -21.15 91.41 17.38
N VAL A 62 -21.25 90.23 17.99
CA VAL A 62 -21.28 90.06 19.45
C VAL A 62 -19.93 89.43 19.82
N PRO A 63 -19.17 89.98 20.78
CA PRO A 63 -17.84 89.48 21.08
C PRO A 63 -17.96 88.08 21.68
N LEU A 64 -17.47 87.06 20.96
CA LEU A 64 -17.32 85.69 21.46
C LEU A 64 -16.26 85.69 22.57
N ILE A 65 -16.71 85.91 23.80
CA ILE A 65 -15.94 85.56 24.98
C ILE A 65 -15.86 84.03 25.00
N ALA A 66 -14.65 83.50 24.78
CA ALA A 66 -14.35 82.09 24.93
C ALA A 66 -14.45 81.69 26.41
N THR A 67 -15.68 81.49 26.90
CA THR A 67 -16.00 80.76 28.14
C THR A 67 -16.22 79.28 27.84
N GLY A 68 -15.47 78.72 26.89
CA GLY A 68 -15.45 77.30 26.55
C GLY A 68 -14.23 76.64 27.16
N ASP A 69 -14.43 75.54 27.87
CA ASP A 69 -13.42 74.80 28.62
C ASP A 69 -12.47 74.02 27.69
N TRP A 70 -11.67 74.75 26.90
CA TRP A 70 -10.70 74.19 25.94
C TRP A 70 -9.73 73.21 26.60
N THR A 71 -9.46 73.41 27.90
CA THR A 71 -8.67 72.50 28.72
C THR A 71 -9.33 71.13 28.83
N LYS A 72 -10.65 71.05 29.07
CA LYS A 72 -11.39 69.78 29.04
C LYS A 72 -11.38 69.14 27.66
N ASP A 73 -11.52 69.91 26.59
CA ASP A 73 -11.50 69.38 25.22
C ASP A 73 -10.13 68.79 24.86
N LEU A 74 -9.04 69.45 25.26
CA LEU A 74 -7.69 68.94 25.08
C LEU A 74 -7.45 67.65 25.88
N VAL A 75 -7.90 67.60 27.14
CA VAL A 75 -7.83 66.39 27.97
C VAL A 75 -8.67 65.26 27.37
N HIS A 76 -9.85 65.57 26.83
CA HIS A 76 -10.71 64.58 26.18
C HIS A 76 -10.08 64.03 24.90
N LEU A 77 -9.45 64.90 24.10
CA LEU A 77 -8.72 64.50 22.90
C LEU A 77 -7.53 63.61 23.24
N ALA A 78 -6.76 63.95 24.27
CA ALA A 78 -5.64 63.13 24.75
C ALA A 78 -6.11 61.75 25.21
N LYS A 79 -7.17 61.68 26.03
CA LYS A 79 -7.77 60.41 26.48
C LYS A 79 -8.31 59.59 25.31
N THR A 80 -8.89 60.23 24.30
CA THR A 80 -9.37 59.56 23.09
C THR A 80 -8.23 59.01 22.26
N ALA A 81 -7.11 59.75 22.13
CA ALA A 81 -5.91 59.27 21.44
C ALA A 81 -5.30 58.06 22.18
N GLU A 82 -5.21 58.13 23.52
CA GLU A 82 -4.72 57.02 24.33
C GLU A 82 -5.64 55.80 24.26
N LEU A 83 -6.96 55.98 24.32
CA LEU A 83 -7.93 54.90 24.11
C LEU A 83 -7.75 54.23 22.75
N LYS A 84 -7.58 55.02 21.67
CA LYS A 84 -7.35 54.48 20.31
C LYS A 84 -6.05 53.67 20.24
N LYS A 85 -4.98 54.13 20.90
CA LYS A 85 -3.72 53.38 21.02
C LYS A 85 -3.93 52.03 21.71
N HIS A 86 -4.64 52.00 22.84
CA HIS A 86 -4.94 50.77 23.56
C HIS A 86 -5.85 49.82 22.76
N ALA A 87 -6.89 50.37 22.11
CA ALA A 87 -7.79 49.60 21.27
C ALA A 87 -7.05 48.92 20.11
N LEU A 88 -6.15 49.66 19.43
CA LEU A 88 -5.32 49.10 18.36
C LEU A 88 -4.37 48.01 18.87
N THR A 89 -3.74 48.24 20.03
CA THR A 89 -2.85 47.25 20.66
C THR A 89 -3.61 45.96 20.98
N LEU A 90 -4.82 46.07 21.55
CA LEU A 90 -5.69 44.94 21.84
C LEU A 90 -6.11 44.21 20.55
N GLN A 91 -6.45 44.95 19.49
CA GLN A 91 -6.80 44.37 18.18
C GLN A 91 -5.62 43.58 17.60
N LEU A 92 -4.41 44.11 17.68
CA LEU A 92 -3.20 43.43 17.20
C LEU A 92 -2.94 42.13 17.98
N HIS A 93 -2.99 42.19 19.31
CA HIS A 93 -2.84 40.98 20.13
C HIS A 93 -3.93 39.95 19.86
N THR A 94 -5.17 40.40 19.67
CA THR A 94 -6.29 39.51 19.31
C THR A 94 -6.01 38.81 17.98
N ALA A 95 -5.57 39.53 16.96
CA ALA A 95 -5.20 38.96 15.66
C ALA A 95 -4.07 37.93 15.79
N HIS A 96 -3.04 38.21 16.60
CA HIS A 96 -1.95 37.26 16.86
C HIS A 96 -2.44 35.99 17.57
N ILE A 97 -3.31 36.13 18.58
CA ILE A 97 -3.90 34.99 19.30
C ILE A 97 -4.70 34.11 18.33
N LEU A 98 -5.55 34.72 17.49
CA LEU A 98 -6.36 33.98 16.52
C LEU A 98 -5.50 33.25 15.47
N SER A 99 -4.45 33.90 14.95
CA SER A 99 -3.52 33.27 14.00
C SER A 99 -2.75 32.10 14.63
N ALA A 100 -2.25 32.29 15.87
CA ALA A 100 -1.60 31.22 16.62
C ALA A 100 -2.55 30.05 16.89
N HIS A 101 -3.82 30.33 17.22
CA HIS A 101 -4.83 29.31 17.46
C HIS A 101 -5.16 28.50 16.19
N ALA A 102 -5.30 29.17 15.04
CA ALA A 102 -5.50 28.49 13.76
C ALA A 102 -4.32 27.58 13.40
N THR A 103 -3.09 28.04 13.65
CA THR A 103 -1.87 27.25 13.44
C THR A 103 -1.81 26.05 14.38
N LEU A 104 -2.16 26.24 15.65
CA LEU A 104 -2.19 25.17 16.66
C LEU A 104 -3.18 24.07 16.26
N GLU A 105 -4.38 24.45 15.81
CA GLU A 105 -5.39 23.50 15.34
C GLU A 105 -4.91 22.70 14.11
N GLN A 106 -4.31 23.39 13.14
CA GLN A 106 -3.72 22.74 11.98
C GLN A 106 -2.63 21.72 12.36
N LYS A 107 -1.77 22.07 13.33
CA LYS A 107 -0.72 21.17 13.82
C LYS A 107 -1.29 19.99 14.60
N ASN A 108 -2.33 20.20 15.42
CA ASN A 108 -3.01 19.12 16.14
C ASN A 108 -3.63 18.11 15.18
N LYS A 109 -4.30 18.58 14.13
CA LYS A 109 -4.82 17.71 13.07
C LYS A 109 -3.70 16.93 12.39
N ALA A 110 -2.60 17.58 12.01
CA ALA A 110 -1.47 16.91 11.38
C ALA A 110 -0.84 15.84 12.30
N ILE A 111 -0.77 16.09 13.61
CA ILE A 111 -0.32 15.09 14.60
C ILE A 111 -1.26 13.88 14.62
N GLN A 112 -2.57 14.10 14.58
CA GLN A 112 -3.55 13.02 14.53
C GLN A 112 -3.40 12.18 13.25
N ASP A 113 -3.31 12.84 12.10
CA ASP A 113 -3.14 12.17 10.80
C ASP A 113 -1.85 11.29 10.79
N VAL A 114 -0.74 11.81 11.33
CA VAL A 114 0.53 11.05 11.43
C VAL A 114 0.42 9.88 12.41
N ARG A 115 -0.29 10.04 13.54
CA ARG A 115 -0.51 8.95 14.50
C ARG A 115 -1.33 7.81 13.88
N GLU A 116 -2.35 8.14 13.09
CA GLU A 116 -3.16 7.14 12.39
C GLU A 116 -2.34 6.39 11.34
N GLN A 117 -1.55 7.11 10.52
CA GLN A 117 -0.65 6.48 9.55
C GLN A 117 0.35 5.54 10.23
N LYS A 118 0.93 5.95 11.36
CA LYS A 118 1.84 5.11 12.15
C LYS A 118 1.13 3.82 12.61
N ASN A 119 -0.08 3.93 13.16
CA ASN A 119 -0.83 2.76 13.63
C ASN A 119 -1.17 1.79 12.49
N LYS A 120 -1.51 2.32 11.31
CA LYS A 120 -1.75 1.50 10.12
C LYS A 120 -0.48 0.75 9.68
N LEU A 121 0.65 1.44 9.63
CA LEU A 121 1.94 0.82 9.26
C LEU A 121 2.38 -0.23 10.28
N GLU A 122 2.19 0.01 11.58
CA GLU A 122 2.51 -0.99 12.62
C GLU A 122 1.62 -2.23 12.50
N SER A 123 0.34 -2.04 12.14
CA SER A 123 -0.59 -3.16 11.91
C SER A 123 -0.17 -4.01 10.72
N GLU A 124 0.24 -3.39 9.61
CA GLU A 124 0.76 -4.11 8.45
C GLU A 124 2.10 -4.80 8.75
N ARG A 125 2.99 -4.13 9.48
CA ARG A 125 4.25 -4.74 9.96
C ARG A 125 3.98 -6.01 10.76
N ASN A 126 3.03 -5.96 11.69
CA ASN A 126 2.66 -7.13 12.51
C ASN A 126 2.05 -8.26 11.67
N LYS A 127 1.19 -7.94 10.68
CA LYS A 127 0.66 -8.93 9.75
C LYS A 127 1.77 -9.62 8.96
N LEU A 128 2.70 -8.86 8.40
CA LEU A 128 3.82 -9.41 7.64
C LEU A 128 4.74 -10.27 8.50
N ILE A 129 5.01 -9.88 9.74
CA ILE A 129 5.79 -10.69 10.70
C ILE A 129 5.08 -12.02 10.96
N ASN A 130 3.77 -12.01 11.16
CA ASN A 130 3.00 -13.24 11.36
C ASN A 130 3.01 -14.13 10.11
N SER A 131 2.83 -13.56 8.91
CA SER A 131 2.91 -14.32 7.66
C SER A 131 4.30 -14.93 7.44
N LEU A 132 5.38 -14.20 7.75
CA LEU A 132 6.75 -14.74 7.67
C LEU A 132 6.97 -15.87 8.67
N ARG A 133 6.39 -15.77 9.87
CA ARG A 133 6.43 -16.85 10.85
C ARG A 133 5.72 -18.10 10.32
N GLU A 134 4.52 -17.96 9.78
CA GLU A 134 3.77 -19.10 9.18
C GLU A 134 4.57 -19.76 8.05
N ILE A 135 5.18 -18.98 7.15
CA ILE A 135 6.01 -19.51 6.06
C ILE A 135 7.21 -20.30 6.59
N ASN A 136 7.87 -19.81 7.66
CA ASN A 136 8.99 -20.53 8.26
C ASN A 136 8.53 -21.84 8.91
N GLU A 137 7.39 -21.85 9.60
CA GLU A 137 6.81 -23.07 10.20
C GLU A 137 6.45 -24.11 9.11
N ASP A 138 5.86 -23.66 7.99
CA ASP A 138 5.54 -24.52 6.86
C ASP A 138 6.80 -25.07 6.16
N ARG A 139 7.85 -24.24 6.03
CA ARG A 139 9.16 -24.68 5.52
C ARG A 139 9.74 -25.77 6.41
N ASP A 140 9.80 -25.55 7.71
CA ASP A 140 10.38 -26.52 8.66
C ASP A 140 9.61 -27.85 8.62
N LYS A 141 8.29 -27.80 8.42
CA LYS A 141 7.46 -28.99 8.19
C LYS A 141 7.79 -29.68 6.86
N ALA A 142 7.96 -28.93 5.78
CA ALA A 142 8.36 -29.48 4.48
C ALA A 142 9.73 -30.14 4.55
N ASP A 143 10.71 -29.51 5.20
CA ASP A 143 12.06 -30.05 5.41
C ASP A 143 12.00 -31.38 6.19
N LEU A 144 11.19 -31.46 7.24
CA LEU A 144 11.01 -32.70 8.00
C LEU A 144 10.40 -33.81 7.16
N MET A 145 9.38 -33.50 6.34
CA MET A 145 8.77 -34.47 5.42
C MET A 145 9.75 -34.91 4.34
N GLU A 146 10.55 -34.00 3.78
CA GLU A 146 11.58 -34.30 2.79
C GLU A 146 12.62 -35.28 3.35
N VAL A 147 13.10 -35.04 4.57
CA VAL A 147 14.06 -35.94 5.24
C VAL A 147 13.45 -37.32 5.44
N SER A 148 12.19 -37.40 5.91
CA SER A 148 11.49 -38.69 6.08
C SER A 148 11.38 -39.46 4.77
N LEU A 149 10.85 -38.81 3.73
CA LEU A 149 10.66 -39.43 2.42
C LEU A 149 11.99 -39.82 1.77
N SER A 150 13.03 -39.02 1.95
CA SER A 150 14.38 -39.31 1.44
C SER A 150 14.97 -40.56 2.10
N LYS A 151 14.78 -40.70 3.41
CA LYS A 151 15.17 -41.91 4.14
C LYS A 151 14.38 -43.11 3.66
N GLU A 152 13.07 -43.02 3.57
CA GLU A 152 12.21 -44.11 3.08
C GLU A 152 12.56 -44.53 1.65
N CYS A 153 12.85 -43.56 0.76
CA CYS A 153 13.33 -43.86 -0.59
C CYS A 153 14.68 -44.59 -0.58
N THR A 154 15.59 -44.21 0.31
CA THR A 154 16.90 -44.87 0.46
C THR A 154 16.71 -46.30 0.97
N ASP A 155 15.89 -46.50 2.00
CA ASP A 155 15.59 -47.81 2.58
C ASP A 155 14.90 -48.73 1.55
N LEU A 156 13.96 -48.21 0.75
CA LEU A 156 13.30 -48.97 -0.32
C LEU A 156 14.27 -49.33 -1.44
N ARG A 157 15.15 -48.41 -1.86
CA ARG A 157 16.18 -48.70 -2.87
C ARG A 157 17.13 -49.78 -2.40
N GLN A 158 17.55 -49.72 -1.13
CA GLN A 158 18.40 -50.75 -0.54
C GLN A 158 17.68 -52.11 -0.54
N LYS A 159 16.43 -52.16 -0.07
CA LYS A 159 15.63 -53.38 -0.06
C LYS A 159 15.43 -53.96 -1.47
N ILE A 160 15.21 -53.12 -2.47
CA ILE A 160 15.10 -53.57 -3.87
C ILE A 160 16.43 -54.18 -4.33
N SER A 161 17.57 -53.57 -4.02
CA SER A 161 18.89 -54.13 -4.34
C SER A 161 19.07 -55.50 -3.69
N ASP A 162 18.83 -55.59 -2.38
CA ASP A 162 19.03 -56.83 -1.61
C ASP A 162 18.18 -57.99 -2.15
N LEU A 163 16.91 -57.71 -2.49
CA LEU A 163 16.02 -58.72 -3.07
C LEU A 163 16.42 -59.10 -4.49
N THR A 164 16.84 -58.13 -5.31
CA THR A 164 17.20 -58.35 -6.71
C THR A 164 18.48 -59.17 -6.81
N ASP A 165 19.50 -58.80 -6.04
CA ASP A 165 20.82 -59.41 -6.08
C ASP A 165 20.89 -60.75 -5.32
N GLY A 166 19.98 -60.95 -4.35
CA GLY A 166 19.88 -62.18 -3.56
C GLY A 166 18.86 -63.18 -4.12
N GLU A 167 17.74 -63.31 -3.41
CA GLU A 167 16.78 -64.38 -3.59
C GLU A 167 16.11 -64.39 -4.97
N TYR A 168 15.82 -63.21 -5.54
CA TYR A 168 15.13 -63.11 -6.83
C TYR A 168 15.97 -63.71 -7.96
N THR A 169 17.27 -63.40 -8.02
CA THR A 169 18.14 -63.89 -9.10
C THR A 169 18.28 -65.40 -9.05
N ILE A 170 18.43 -65.98 -7.85
CA ILE A 170 18.51 -67.43 -7.65
C ILE A 170 17.19 -68.09 -8.10
N ALA A 171 16.05 -67.59 -7.61
CA ALA A 171 14.75 -68.13 -7.96
C ALA A 171 14.45 -68.01 -9.48
N LYS A 172 14.83 -66.89 -10.11
CA LYS A 172 14.67 -66.71 -11.56
C LYS A 172 15.49 -67.74 -12.34
N GLN A 173 16.74 -67.96 -11.97
CA GLN A 173 17.59 -68.96 -12.62
C GLN A 173 17.03 -70.38 -12.50
N ASP A 174 16.52 -70.75 -11.32
CA ASP A 174 15.88 -72.06 -11.11
C ASP A 174 14.61 -72.23 -11.96
N VAL A 175 13.76 -71.20 -12.03
CA VAL A 175 12.54 -71.23 -12.85
C VAL A 175 12.87 -71.29 -14.34
N ASP A 176 13.85 -70.52 -14.81
CA ASP A 176 14.26 -70.54 -16.22
C ASP A 176 14.89 -71.89 -16.62
N ARG A 177 15.63 -72.54 -15.71
CA ARG A 177 16.14 -73.90 -15.90
C ARG A 177 14.99 -74.90 -16.07
N LEU A 178 14.00 -74.89 -15.17
CA LEU A 178 12.82 -75.77 -15.26
C LEU A 178 12.00 -75.51 -16.52
N ARG A 179 11.86 -74.25 -16.94
CA ARG A 179 11.19 -73.89 -18.19
C ARG A 179 11.94 -74.44 -19.40
N GLN A 180 13.27 -74.36 -19.40
CA GLN A 180 14.10 -74.92 -20.45
C GLN A 180 13.93 -76.45 -20.53
N GLU A 181 13.89 -77.16 -19.39
CA GLU A 181 13.62 -78.60 -19.33
C GLU A 181 12.23 -78.97 -19.88
N LEU A 182 11.23 -78.10 -19.69
CA LEU A 182 9.87 -78.26 -20.20
C LEU A 182 9.67 -77.72 -21.64
N GLY A 183 10.72 -77.22 -22.30
CA GLY A 183 10.65 -76.63 -23.63
C GLY A 183 9.92 -75.28 -23.72
N GLN A 184 9.76 -74.59 -22.60
CA GLN A 184 9.14 -73.26 -22.49
C GLN A 184 10.21 -72.14 -22.59
N PRO A 185 9.86 -70.96 -23.13
CA PRO A 185 10.79 -69.83 -23.15
C PRO A 185 11.04 -69.26 -21.75
N PRO A 186 12.22 -68.62 -21.52
CA PRO A 186 12.57 -68.02 -20.25
C PRO A 186 11.64 -66.84 -19.90
N LEU A 187 11.55 -66.53 -18.61
CA LEU A 187 10.75 -65.42 -18.13
C LEU A 187 11.32 -64.05 -18.53
N PRO A 188 10.45 -63.04 -18.76
CA PRO A 188 10.87 -61.68 -19.01
C PRO A 188 11.71 -61.13 -17.84
N SER A 189 12.53 -60.13 -18.13
CA SER A 189 13.38 -59.50 -17.12
C SER A 189 12.54 -58.71 -16.11
N LEU A 190 13.08 -58.57 -14.88
CA LEU A 190 12.47 -57.73 -13.84
C LEU A 190 12.28 -56.29 -14.37
N GLN A 191 13.28 -55.76 -15.08
CA GLN A 191 13.23 -54.42 -15.66
C GLN A 191 12.06 -54.26 -16.64
N SER A 192 11.85 -55.21 -17.55
CA SER A 192 10.72 -55.17 -18.49
C SER A 192 9.39 -55.11 -17.74
N THR A 193 9.24 -55.91 -16.68
CA THR A 193 8.02 -55.93 -15.87
C THR A 193 7.80 -54.61 -15.10
N LEU A 194 8.89 -53.96 -14.65
CA LEU A 194 8.83 -52.66 -13.99
C LEU A 194 8.44 -51.54 -14.97
N ASP A 195 8.99 -51.57 -16.18
CA ASP A 195 8.69 -50.58 -17.22
C ASP A 195 7.23 -50.66 -17.67
N ASP A 196 6.68 -51.87 -17.79
CA ASP A 196 5.26 -52.09 -18.08
C ASP A 196 4.36 -51.54 -16.97
N LYS A 197 4.70 -51.78 -15.69
CA LYS A 197 3.97 -51.23 -14.54
C LYS A 197 4.08 -49.71 -14.44
N SER A 198 5.26 -49.15 -14.70
CA SER A 198 5.47 -47.70 -14.73
C SER A 198 4.59 -47.04 -15.79
N SER A 199 4.53 -47.66 -16.97
CA SER A 199 3.68 -47.22 -18.08
C SER A 199 2.19 -47.28 -17.72
N GLN A 200 1.75 -48.34 -17.03
CA GLN A 200 0.38 -48.45 -16.51
C GLN A 200 0.07 -47.34 -15.49
N TYR A 201 0.94 -47.12 -14.50
CA TYR A 201 0.75 -46.08 -13.50
C TYR A 201 0.64 -44.67 -14.11
N LEU A 202 1.49 -44.36 -15.10
CA LEU A 202 1.40 -43.10 -15.83
C LEU A 202 0.10 -42.99 -16.62
N ASN A 203 -0.38 -44.09 -17.20
CA ASN A 203 -1.64 -44.11 -17.92
C ASN A 203 -2.83 -43.90 -16.98
N ASP A 204 -2.86 -44.58 -15.83
CA ASP A 204 -3.87 -44.42 -14.79
C ASP A 204 -3.86 -42.99 -14.23
N ARG A 205 -2.68 -42.43 -13.99
CA ARG A 205 -2.56 -41.03 -13.57
C ARG A 205 -3.08 -40.07 -14.64
N ARG A 206 -2.91 -40.34 -15.93
CA ARG A 206 -3.49 -39.51 -17.01
C ARG A 206 -5.01 -39.62 -17.08
N LEU A 207 -5.56 -40.82 -16.85
CA LEU A 207 -7.01 -41.07 -16.91
C LEU A 207 -7.75 -40.56 -15.66
N ASN A 208 -7.09 -40.57 -14.50
CA ASN A 208 -7.69 -40.24 -13.20
C ASN A 208 -7.25 -38.87 -12.64
N GLY A 209 -6.24 -38.23 -13.24
CA GLY A 209 -5.51 -37.11 -12.65
C GLY A 209 -6.03 -35.72 -13.01
N ASN A 210 -7.15 -35.30 -12.42
CA ASN A 210 -7.46 -33.87 -12.22
C ASN A 210 -8.08 -33.55 -10.83
N GLU A 211 -8.40 -34.57 -10.02
CA GLU A 211 -9.11 -34.40 -8.75
C GLU A 211 -8.17 -34.02 -7.58
N SER A 212 -6.91 -34.48 -7.61
CA SER A 212 -6.03 -34.42 -6.42
C SER A 212 -5.18 -33.14 -6.30
N ILE A 213 -4.96 -32.39 -7.38
CA ILE A 213 -4.17 -31.15 -7.35
C ILE A 213 -5.07 -29.93 -7.02
N SER A 214 -6.38 -30.02 -7.29
CA SER A 214 -7.34 -28.92 -7.07
C SER A 214 -7.78 -28.78 -5.60
N SER A 215 -7.67 -29.84 -4.79
CA SER A 215 -8.11 -29.84 -3.38
C SER A 215 -7.05 -29.38 -2.37
N ALA A 216 -5.77 -29.27 -2.76
CA ALA A 216 -4.71 -28.82 -1.84
C ALA A 216 -4.67 -27.29 -1.65
N ASN A 217 -5.31 -26.51 -2.53
CA ASN A 217 -5.26 -25.04 -2.50
C ASN A 217 -6.53 -24.34 -1.98
N ASN A 218 -7.55 -25.08 -1.50
CA ASN A 218 -8.82 -24.46 -1.10
C ASN A 218 -9.19 -24.59 0.40
N SER A 219 -8.29 -25.07 1.26
CA SER A 219 -8.57 -25.22 2.69
C SER A 219 -8.06 -24.05 3.53
N LYS A 220 -8.48 -22.82 3.20
CA LYS A 220 -8.51 -21.71 4.18
C LYS A 220 -9.48 -20.59 3.77
N ARG A 221 -10.78 -20.86 3.82
CA ARG A 221 -11.79 -19.83 4.12
C ARG A 221 -12.49 -20.26 5.40
N GLY A 222 -12.17 -19.58 6.49
CA GLY A 222 -12.69 -19.86 7.82
C GLY A 222 -14.20 -19.66 7.93
N PRO A 223 -14.82 -20.22 8.99
CA PRO A 223 -16.25 -20.13 9.20
C PRO A 223 -16.59 -18.80 9.85
N GLY A 224 -17.41 -17.99 9.20
CA GLY A 224 -17.91 -16.75 9.78
C GLY A 224 -18.44 -15.78 8.75
N ASP A 225 -19.62 -16.07 8.19
CA ASP A 225 -20.65 -15.04 8.10
C ASP A 225 -22.01 -15.70 7.86
N LEU A 226 -22.74 -15.84 8.97
CA LEU A 226 -24.17 -16.06 8.97
C LEU A 226 -24.72 -14.64 9.09
N LEU A 227 -25.24 -14.09 7.98
CA LEU A 227 -26.35 -13.13 7.88
C LEU A 227 -26.35 -12.45 6.50
N GLN A 228 -27.57 -12.12 6.06
CA GLN A 228 -27.95 -11.25 4.94
C GLN A 228 -28.42 -11.94 3.64
N MET A 229 -29.75 -11.88 3.51
CA MET A 229 -30.59 -12.18 2.35
C MET A 229 -30.22 -11.42 1.06
N ASP A 230 -30.72 -12.01 -0.02
CA ASP A 230 -31.07 -11.48 -1.34
C ASP A 230 -30.00 -11.44 -2.45
N ALA A 231 -30.28 -12.22 -3.50
CA ALA A 231 -29.60 -12.24 -4.79
C ALA A 231 -30.14 -11.15 -5.73
N PRO A 232 -29.37 -10.70 -6.73
CA PRO A 232 -29.56 -11.23 -8.10
C PRO A 232 -28.25 -11.45 -8.90
N PRO A 233 -28.29 -12.14 -10.06
CA PRO A 233 -27.15 -12.88 -10.60
C PRO A 233 -26.24 -12.05 -11.53
N ALA A 234 -24.94 -11.99 -11.24
CA ALA A 234 -23.96 -11.26 -12.05
C ALA A 234 -22.93 -12.19 -12.73
N LYS A 235 -23.24 -12.51 -13.99
CA LYS A 235 -22.38 -12.68 -15.18
C LYS A 235 -20.95 -13.23 -15.01
N ARG A 236 -20.76 -14.42 -15.60
CA ARG A 236 -19.50 -15.14 -15.86
C ARG A 236 -18.39 -14.22 -16.40
N PRO A 237 -17.11 -14.44 -16.03
CA PRO A 237 -15.98 -13.67 -16.57
C PRO A 237 -15.83 -13.98 -18.06
N ARG A 238 -16.11 -12.98 -18.91
CA ARG A 238 -15.92 -13.07 -20.36
C ARG A 238 -14.44 -13.28 -20.64
N GLY A 239 -14.14 -14.45 -21.22
CA GLY A 239 -12.84 -14.78 -21.74
C GLY A 239 -12.33 -13.74 -22.73
N ARG A 240 -11.02 -13.51 -22.64
CA ARG A 240 -10.07 -13.19 -23.71
C ARG A 240 -10.71 -12.79 -25.05
N PRO A 241 -10.59 -11.53 -25.50
CA PRO A 241 -10.99 -11.14 -26.84
C PRO A 241 -10.29 -12.00 -27.89
N LYS A 242 -11.09 -12.61 -28.77
CA LYS A 242 -10.61 -13.31 -29.97
C LYS A 242 -10.19 -12.30 -31.04
N GLY A 243 -9.05 -12.54 -31.67
CA GLY A 243 -8.52 -11.82 -32.83
C GLY A 243 -7.14 -11.24 -32.54
N SER A 244 -6.02 -11.92 -32.82
CA SER A 244 -5.47 -12.24 -34.14
C SER A 244 -5.31 -11.03 -35.05
N ARG A 245 -4.12 -10.42 -35.03
CA ARG A 245 -3.46 -9.94 -36.24
C ARG A 245 -1.95 -9.88 -36.02
N ASN A 246 -1.29 -10.96 -36.42
CA ASN A 246 0.12 -10.91 -36.79
C ASN A 246 0.22 -10.05 -38.06
N LYS A 247 1.12 -9.08 -38.09
CA LYS A 247 1.65 -8.55 -39.34
C LYS A 247 3.15 -8.81 -39.32
N GLY A 248 3.53 -9.91 -39.96
CA GLY A 248 4.90 -10.17 -40.34
C GLY A 248 5.35 -9.22 -41.45
N LYS A 249 6.65 -8.90 -41.39
CA LYS A 249 7.62 -8.58 -42.44
C LYS A 249 7.09 -8.10 -43.80
N ASP A 250 7.73 -7.04 -44.30
CA ASP A 250 8.44 -7.19 -45.58
C ASP A 250 9.82 -6.50 -45.58
N PRO A 251 10.79 -7.06 -46.33
CA PRO A 251 12.16 -6.58 -46.51
C PRO A 251 12.33 -5.76 -47.80
N THR A 252 13.23 -4.76 -47.80
CA THR A 252 13.95 -4.18 -48.97
C THR A 252 14.84 -3.04 -48.43
N ALA A 253 16.16 -3.18 -48.29
CA ALA A 253 17.24 -3.15 -49.29
C ALA A 253 17.59 -1.73 -49.83
N THR A 254 18.91 -1.46 -49.90
CA THR A 254 19.69 -0.36 -50.58
C THR A 254 20.43 0.54 -49.59
N ILE A 255 21.73 0.36 -49.27
CA ILE A 255 23.00 0.62 -50.00
C ILE A 255 23.38 2.11 -50.09
N ALA A 256 24.68 2.35 -49.84
CA ALA A 256 25.52 3.55 -50.03
C ALA A 256 25.51 4.56 -48.86
N ALA A 257 26.63 5.05 -48.33
CA ALA A 257 28.05 5.00 -48.73
C ALA A 257 28.94 5.02 -47.48
#